data_AF-A0A426QJX6-F1
#
_entry.id   AF-A0A426QJX6-F1
#
_cell.length_a   1.000
_cell.length_b   1.000
_cell.length_c   1.000
_cell.angle_alpha   90.00
_cell.angle_beta   90.00
_cell.angle_gamma   90.00
#
_symmetry.space_group_name_H-M   'P 1'
#
loop_
_entity.id
_entity.type
_entity.pdbx_description
1 polymer ?
#
loop_
_entity_poly.entity_id
_entity_poly.type
_entity_poly.pdbx_seq_one_letter_code
_entity_poly.pdbx_strand_id
1 'polypeptide(L)'
;MFVSAALLAFALGGSQPAAARDVNGNYAVFGTGSGDCEDYLEARYRGGADELLYVEWTAGHLSAYNLLLDNTYNLLGNITPFDFMARLDAWCRQHRDQPFTVAVAYQLEDLFGDRRNLAPSGDGGWENWIEQLGAGREGENRQGKTD
;
A
#
# COMPACT_ATOMS: atom_id res chain seq x y z
N MET A 1 20.75 7.60 52.99
CA MET A 1 20.81 8.04 51.58
C MET A 1 20.48 6.85 50.68
N PHE A 2 19.20 6.54 50.44
CA PHE A 2 18.78 5.49 49.50
C PHE A 2 17.44 5.88 48.84
N VAL A 3 17.39 7.05 48.22
CA VAL A 3 16.21 7.50 47.45
C VAL A 3 16.69 7.91 46.07
N SER A 4 17.18 6.97 45.26
CA SER A 4 17.57 7.27 43.87
C SER A 4 17.42 6.14 42.86
N ALA A 5 17.14 4.89 43.25
CA ALA A 5 17.02 3.80 42.28
C ALA A 5 15.59 3.57 41.75
N ALA A 6 14.54 3.98 42.49
CA ALA A 6 13.15 3.70 42.11
C ALA A 6 12.58 4.65 41.04
N LEU A 7 13.19 5.82 40.82
CA LEU A 7 12.70 6.82 39.86
C LEU A 7 13.12 6.53 38.40
N LEU A 8 14.14 5.69 38.18
CA LEU A 8 14.56 5.35 36.81
C LEU A 8 13.68 4.28 36.14
N ALA A 9 12.89 3.52 36.91
CA ALA A 9 12.07 2.44 36.36
C ALA A 9 10.74 2.93 35.73
N PHE A 10 10.34 4.19 35.98
CA PHE A 10 9.06 4.72 35.49
C PHE A 10 9.16 5.39 34.10
N ALA A 11 10.35 5.53 33.54
CA ALA A 11 10.56 6.21 32.24
C ALA A 11 10.52 5.26 31.02
N LEU A 12 10.31 3.95 31.23
CA LEU A 12 10.28 2.94 30.15
C LEU A 12 8.86 2.57 29.70
N GLY A 13 7.83 3.15 30.30
CA GLY A 13 6.44 2.84 30.00
C GLY A 13 5.80 3.89 29.10
N GLY A 14 5.69 3.60 27.80
CA GLY A 14 4.66 4.22 26.97
C GLY A 14 5.13 4.95 25.72
N SER A 15 5.87 4.28 24.84
CA SER A 15 5.68 4.53 23.41
C SER A 15 4.28 4.00 23.04
N GLN A 16 3.22 4.74 23.36
CA GLN A 16 1.92 4.43 22.77
C GLN A 16 2.07 4.62 21.26
N PRO A 17 1.66 3.65 20.42
CA PRO A 17 1.65 3.86 18.99
C PRO A 17 0.84 5.12 18.72
N ALA A 18 1.42 6.06 17.99
CA ALA A 18 0.69 7.26 17.58
C ALA A 18 -0.50 6.79 16.73
N ALA A 19 -1.72 7.00 17.25
CA ALA A 19 -2.92 6.71 16.48
C ALA A 19 -2.99 7.72 15.33
N ALA A 20 -2.79 7.26 14.09
CA ALA A 20 -2.85 8.09 12.89
C ALA A 20 -4.28 8.53 12.51
N ARG A 21 -5.30 8.04 13.24
CA ARG A 21 -6.72 8.33 13.04
C ARG A 21 -7.19 9.44 13.98
N ASP A 22 -8.32 10.07 13.64
CA ASP A 22 -8.98 11.03 14.53
C ASP A 22 -9.48 10.37 15.84
N VAL A 23 -10.01 11.18 16.76
CA VAL A 23 -10.51 10.72 18.07
C VAL A 23 -11.66 9.71 17.98
N ASN A 24 -12.29 9.57 16.81
CA ASN A 24 -13.38 8.63 16.52
C ASN A 24 -12.92 7.45 15.64
N GLY A 25 -11.63 7.36 15.29
CA GLY A 25 -11.10 6.33 14.40
C GLY A 25 -11.26 6.62 12.90
N ASN A 26 -11.70 7.81 12.51
CA ASN A 26 -11.80 8.22 11.12
C ASN A 26 -10.47 8.74 10.58
N TYR A 27 -10.39 8.83 9.26
CA TYR A 27 -9.26 9.39 8.53
C TYR A 27 -9.76 10.00 7.23
N ALA A 28 -9.05 11.02 6.73
CA ALA A 28 -9.38 11.65 5.46
C ALA A 28 -8.66 10.93 4.32
N VAL A 29 -9.37 10.75 3.21
CA VAL A 29 -8.81 10.21 1.97
C VAL A 29 -9.04 11.23 0.87
N PHE A 30 -7.98 11.54 0.13
CA PHE A 30 -8.01 12.50 -0.96
C PHE A 30 -7.74 11.82 -2.30
N GLY A 31 -8.41 12.25 -3.36
CA GLY A 31 -8.29 11.65 -4.69
C GLY A 31 -9.10 10.36 -4.86
N THR A 32 -8.82 9.59 -5.91
CA THR A 32 -9.68 8.48 -6.33
C THR A 32 -9.77 7.33 -5.32
N GLY A 33 -8.83 7.20 -4.37
CA GLY A 33 -8.91 6.16 -3.35
C GLY A 33 -9.97 6.39 -2.26
N SER A 34 -10.70 7.51 -2.31
CA SER A 34 -11.91 7.71 -1.49
C SER A 34 -13.14 6.97 -2.03
N GLY A 35 -13.10 6.48 -3.27
CA GLY A 35 -14.12 5.60 -3.83
C GLY A 35 -14.12 4.21 -3.19
N ASP A 36 -15.14 3.42 -3.52
CA ASP A 36 -15.23 2.03 -3.07
C ASP A 36 -14.54 1.07 -4.05
N CYS A 37 -14.52 -0.21 -3.67
CA CYS A 37 -13.97 -1.26 -4.50
C CYS A 37 -14.75 -1.50 -5.80
N GLU A 38 -16.04 -1.16 -5.87
CA GLU A 38 -16.82 -1.26 -7.11
C GLU A 38 -16.35 -0.21 -8.12
N ASP A 39 -16.19 1.05 -7.69
CA ASP A 39 -15.66 2.13 -8.51
C ASP A 39 -14.27 1.79 -9.06
N TYR A 40 -13.42 1.21 -8.22
CA TYR A 40 -12.10 0.71 -8.62
C TYR A 40 -12.21 -0.38 -9.70
N LEU A 41 -13.03 -1.41 -9.47
CA LEU A 41 -13.18 -2.52 -10.42
C LEU A 41 -13.76 -2.05 -11.76
N GLU A 42 -14.68 -1.08 -11.75
CA GLU A 42 -15.19 -0.47 -12.96
C GLU A 42 -14.08 0.28 -13.71
N ALA A 43 -13.26 1.06 -13.01
CA ALA A 43 -12.10 1.73 -13.60
C ALA A 43 -11.11 0.73 -14.20
N ARG A 44 -10.84 -0.38 -13.51
CA ARG A 44 -10.00 -1.49 -14.00
C ARG A 44 -10.58 -2.12 -15.26
N TYR A 45 -11.90 -2.29 -15.34
CA TYR A 45 -12.57 -2.82 -16.53
C TYR A 45 -12.51 -1.87 -17.73
N ARG A 46 -12.73 -0.57 -17.51
CA ARG A 46 -12.67 0.45 -18.57
C ARG A 46 -11.24 0.68 -19.07
N GLY A 47 -10.27 0.55 -18.18
CA GLY A 47 -8.86 0.80 -18.47
C GLY A 47 -8.56 2.29 -18.72
N GLY A 48 -7.36 2.56 -19.24
CA GLY A 48 -6.99 3.89 -19.73
C GLY A 48 -6.88 4.92 -18.60
N ALA A 49 -7.48 6.10 -18.79
CA ALA A 49 -7.36 7.20 -17.84
C ALA A 49 -8.00 6.89 -16.48
N ASP A 50 -9.13 6.19 -16.45
CA ASP A 50 -9.83 5.83 -15.22
C ASP A 50 -8.97 4.87 -14.38
N GLU A 51 -8.41 3.83 -15.01
CA GLU A 51 -7.44 2.91 -14.37
C GLU A 51 -6.19 3.65 -13.88
N LEU A 52 -5.65 4.56 -14.70
CA LEU A 52 -4.44 5.29 -14.38
C LEU A 52 -4.59 6.12 -13.10
N LEU A 53 -5.75 6.74 -12.86
CA LEU A 53 -5.99 7.49 -11.62
C LEU A 53 -5.82 6.62 -10.37
N TYR A 54 -6.27 5.36 -10.41
CA TYR A 54 -6.12 4.43 -9.29
C TYR A 54 -4.68 3.92 -9.14
N VAL A 55 -3.99 3.70 -10.27
CA VAL A 55 -2.56 3.34 -10.25
C VAL A 55 -1.72 4.45 -9.63
N GLU A 56 -1.91 5.70 -10.07
CA GLU A 56 -1.19 6.88 -9.58
C GLU A 56 -1.49 7.13 -8.10
N TRP A 57 -2.77 7.03 -7.72
CA TRP A 57 -3.15 7.18 -6.32
C TRP A 57 -2.51 6.12 -5.43
N THR A 58 -2.46 4.87 -5.91
CA THR A 58 -1.82 3.76 -5.20
C THR A 58 -0.32 3.97 -5.08
N ALA A 59 0.37 4.38 -6.15
CA ALA A 59 1.79 4.71 -6.12
C ALA A 59 2.11 5.84 -5.13
N GLY A 60 1.26 6.88 -5.09
CA GLY A 60 1.37 7.97 -4.11
C GLY A 60 1.17 7.47 -2.67
N HIS A 61 0.18 6.61 -2.44
CA HIS A 61 -0.09 6.02 -1.13
C HIS A 61 1.10 5.19 -0.63
N LEU A 62 1.64 4.32 -1.48
CA LEU A 62 2.84 3.52 -1.18
C LEU A 62 4.05 4.40 -0.87
N SER A 63 4.25 5.45 -1.66
CA SER A 63 5.35 6.41 -1.47
C SER A 63 5.26 7.10 -0.10
N ALA A 64 4.06 7.53 0.29
CA ALA A 64 3.84 8.13 1.61
C ALA A 64 4.17 7.17 2.75
N TYR A 65 3.73 5.91 2.66
CA TYR A 65 4.00 4.92 3.70
C TYR A 65 5.48 4.50 3.73
N ASN A 66 6.14 4.36 2.58
CA ASN A 66 7.58 4.11 2.52
C ASN A 66 8.38 5.23 3.19
N LEU A 67 7.92 6.48 3.11
CA LEU A 67 8.56 7.64 3.74
C LEU A 67 8.29 7.71 5.25
N LEU A 68 7.06 7.42 5.68
CA LEU A 68 6.60 7.66 7.05
C LEU A 68 6.89 6.51 8.01
N LEU A 69 7.02 5.28 7.51
CA LEU A 69 7.25 4.11 8.35
C LEU A 69 8.74 3.91 8.65
N ASP A 70 9.04 3.66 9.91
CA ASP A 70 10.40 3.35 10.33
C ASP A 70 10.95 2.11 9.64
N ASN A 71 12.24 2.17 9.31
CA ASN A 71 12.98 1.05 8.74
C ASN A 71 12.24 0.45 7.54
N THR A 72 11.84 1.30 6.59
CA THR A 72 11.08 0.93 5.40
C THR A 72 11.65 1.65 4.18
N TYR A 73 12.02 0.90 3.15
CA TYR A 73 12.40 1.42 1.85
C TYR A 73 11.31 1.11 0.81
N ASN A 74 10.81 -0.12 0.78
CA ASN A 74 9.75 -0.53 -0.11
C ASN A 74 8.82 -1.56 0.55
N LEU A 75 7.57 -1.17 0.80
CA LEU A 75 6.51 -2.02 1.35
C LEU A 75 6.09 -3.17 0.46
N LEU A 76 6.27 -3.06 -0.85
CA LEU A 76 5.94 -4.18 -1.75
C LEU A 76 6.91 -5.36 -1.59
N GLY A 77 8.02 -5.19 -0.86
CA GLY A 77 8.94 -6.29 -0.61
C GLY A 77 9.54 -6.80 -1.93
N ASN A 78 9.13 -8.01 -2.32
CA ASN A 78 9.55 -8.69 -3.55
C ASN A 78 8.46 -8.79 -4.62
N ILE A 79 7.24 -8.31 -4.37
CA ILE A 79 6.19 -8.34 -5.38
C ILE A 79 6.28 -7.12 -6.29
N THR A 80 5.84 -7.29 -7.53
CA THR A 80 5.79 -6.18 -8.48
C THR A 80 4.57 -5.29 -8.22
N PRO A 81 4.57 -4.05 -8.71
CA PRO A 81 3.37 -3.21 -8.78
C PRO A 81 2.19 -3.90 -9.45
N PHE A 82 2.45 -4.70 -10.49
CA PHE A 82 1.40 -5.46 -11.18
C PHE A 82 0.77 -6.50 -10.26
N ASP A 83 1.59 -7.28 -9.55
CA ASP A 83 1.11 -8.25 -8.57
C ASP A 83 0.32 -7.58 -7.45
N PHE A 84 0.74 -6.39 -7.03
CA PHE A 84 0.01 -5.61 -6.03
C PHE A 84 -1.37 -5.18 -6.54
N MET A 85 -1.46 -4.62 -7.75
CA MET A 85 -2.75 -4.28 -8.36
C MET A 85 -3.64 -5.52 -8.55
N ALA A 86 -3.07 -6.67 -8.92
CA ALA A 86 -3.81 -7.93 -9.04
C ALA A 86 -4.35 -8.43 -7.69
N ARG A 87 -3.60 -8.24 -6.59
CA ARG A 87 -4.08 -8.51 -5.23
C ARG A 87 -5.25 -7.61 -4.85
N LEU A 88 -5.20 -6.32 -5.22
CA LEU A 88 -6.31 -5.39 -5.03
C LEU A 88 -7.54 -5.81 -5.84
N ASP A 89 -7.36 -6.23 -7.10
CA ASP A 89 -8.43 -6.79 -7.93
C ASP A 89 -9.11 -7.99 -7.24
N ALA A 90 -8.31 -8.94 -6.73
CA ALA A 90 -8.81 -10.12 -6.06
C ALA A 90 -9.55 -9.82 -4.75
N TRP A 91 -9.06 -8.87 -3.96
CA TRP A 91 -9.69 -8.46 -2.70
C TRP A 91 -10.98 -7.69 -2.96
N CYS A 92 -10.95 -6.71 -3.85
CA CYS A 92 -12.12 -5.88 -4.18
C CYS A 92 -13.27 -6.68 -4.79
N ARG A 93 -12.98 -7.74 -5.59
CA ARG A 93 -14.03 -8.64 -6.11
C ARG A 93 -14.87 -9.30 -5.03
N GLN A 94 -14.31 -9.46 -3.82
CA GLN A 94 -14.97 -10.07 -2.67
C GLN A 94 -15.58 -9.03 -1.71
N HIS A 95 -15.24 -7.74 -1.86
CA HIS A 95 -15.55 -6.68 -0.91
C HIS A 95 -15.95 -5.38 -1.64
N ARG A 96 -16.91 -5.48 -2.57
CA ARG A 96 -17.27 -4.39 -3.51
C ARG A 96 -17.70 -3.09 -2.84
N ASP A 97 -18.37 -3.17 -1.69
CA ASP A 97 -18.87 -2.02 -0.93
C ASP A 97 -17.85 -1.43 0.05
N GLN A 98 -16.64 -2.01 0.15
CA GLN A 98 -15.60 -1.50 1.04
C GLN A 98 -14.81 -0.37 0.38
N PRO A 99 -14.34 0.62 1.16
CA PRO A 99 -13.50 1.68 0.62
C PRO A 99 -12.22 1.12 -0.01
N PHE A 100 -11.83 1.61 -1.19
CA PHE A 100 -10.63 1.15 -1.88
C PHE A 100 -9.37 1.33 -1.02
N THR A 101 -9.29 2.43 -0.27
CA THR A 101 -8.19 2.65 0.70
C THR A 101 -8.06 1.54 1.75
N VAL A 102 -9.14 0.85 2.12
CA VAL A 102 -9.10 -0.27 3.08
C VAL A 102 -8.50 -1.50 2.41
N ALA A 103 -8.82 -1.73 1.13
CA ALA A 103 -8.18 -2.78 0.34
C ALA A 103 -6.66 -2.59 0.30
N VAL A 104 -6.20 -1.36 0.02
CA VAL A 104 -4.77 -1.03 0.00
C VAL A 104 -4.13 -1.23 1.38
N ALA A 105 -4.73 -0.69 2.44
CA ALA A 105 -4.21 -0.86 3.81
C ALA A 105 -4.10 -2.34 4.20
N TYR A 106 -5.13 -3.16 3.90
CA TYR A 106 -5.13 -4.59 4.18
C TYR A 106 -3.97 -5.32 3.49
N GLN A 107 -3.72 -5.02 2.20
CA GLN A 107 -2.59 -5.63 1.49
C GLN A 107 -1.23 -5.17 2.05
N LEU A 108 -1.11 -3.92 2.51
CA LEU A 108 0.13 -3.43 3.12
C LEU A 108 0.38 -4.02 4.50
N GLU A 109 -0.66 -4.29 5.27
CA GLU A 109 -0.54 -5.02 6.54
C GLU A 109 -0.01 -6.44 6.30
N ASP A 110 -0.50 -7.14 5.26
CA ASP A 110 0.00 -8.47 4.85
C ASP A 110 1.49 -8.40 4.45
N LEU A 111 1.89 -7.39 3.68
CA LEU A 111 3.25 -7.23 3.16
C LEU A 111 4.24 -6.63 4.17
N PHE A 112 3.77 -6.08 5.29
CA PHE A 112 4.62 -5.30 6.20
C PHE A 112 5.81 -6.11 6.74
N GLY A 113 5.64 -7.41 6.97
CA GLY A 113 6.72 -8.30 7.40
C GLY A 113 7.80 -8.55 6.34
N ASP A 114 7.41 -8.50 5.06
CA ASP A 114 8.26 -8.79 3.90
C ASP A 114 8.85 -7.53 3.26
N ARG A 115 8.55 -6.35 3.83
CA ARG A 115 9.05 -5.07 3.32
C ARG A 115 10.57 -5.04 3.26
N ARG A 116 11.10 -4.36 2.25
CA ARG A 116 12.53 -4.12 2.13
C ARG A 116 12.88 -2.89 2.94
N ASN A 117 13.95 -3.00 3.73
CA ASN A 117 14.44 -1.93 4.60
C ASN A 117 15.66 -1.21 4.01
N LEU A 118 16.19 -1.72 2.89
CA LEU A 118 17.37 -1.19 2.20
C LEU A 118 17.07 -1.04 0.72
N ALA A 119 17.58 0.05 0.15
CA ALA A 119 17.56 0.26 -1.28
C ALA A 119 18.35 -0.85 -2.01
N PRO A 120 17.86 -1.37 -3.14
CA PRO A 120 18.69 -2.17 -4.03
C PRO A 120 19.84 -1.32 -4.59
N SER A 121 20.88 -1.96 -5.12
CA SER A 121 22.03 -1.28 -5.72
C SER A 121 21.72 -0.58 -7.07
N GLY A 122 20.46 -0.34 -7.39
CA GLY A 122 19.94 0.26 -8.62
C GLY A 122 18.70 1.11 -8.35
N ASP A 123 18.12 1.74 -9.38
CA ASP A 123 16.99 2.64 -9.27
C ASP A 123 15.64 1.92 -9.08
N GLY A 124 15.03 2.11 -7.91
CA GLY A 124 13.65 1.72 -7.63
C GLY A 124 12.62 2.81 -8.01
N GLY A 125 12.96 3.66 -8.98
CA GLY A 125 12.22 4.88 -9.32
C GLY A 125 10.90 4.65 -10.09
N TRP A 126 10.27 5.76 -10.47
CA TRP A 126 8.97 5.79 -11.16
C TRP A 126 8.96 5.05 -12.51
N GLU A 127 10.05 5.15 -13.27
CA GLU A 127 10.19 4.47 -14.56
C GLU A 127 10.08 2.94 -14.40
N ASN A 128 10.72 2.42 -13.35
CA ASN A 128 10.69 0.99 -13.01
C ASN A 128 9.27 0.54 -12.62
N TRP A 129 8.52 1.39 -11.91
CA TRP A 129 7.12 1.13 -11.57
C TRP A 129 6.24 0.94 -12.82
N ILE A 130 6.32 1.87 -13.78
CA ILE A 130 5.55 1.78 -15.03
C ILE A 130 5.94 0.55 -15.84
N GLU A 131 7.24 0.26 -15.95
CA GLU A 131 7.74 -0.89 -16.71
C GLU A 131 7.17 -2.21 -16.15
N GLN A 132 7.23 -2.38 -14.82
CA GLN A 132 6.71 -3.59 -14.18
C GLN A 132 5.19 -3.73 -14.34
N LEU A 133 4.43 -2.63 -14.26
CA LEU A 133 2.99 -2.64 -14.53
C LEU A 133 2.68 -3.04 -15.99
N GLY A 134 3.40 -2.44 -16.94
CA GLY A 134 3.22 -2.71 -18.37
C GLY A 134 3.55 -4.16 -18.73
N ALA A 135 4.70 -4.64 -18.26
CA ALA A 135 5.18 -5.99 -18.52
C ALA A 135 4.22 -7.07 -17.99
N GLY A 136 3.67 -6.88 -16.78
CA GLY A 136 2.70 -7.80 -16.20
C GLY A 136 1.42 -7.92 -17.04
N ARG A 137 0.87 -6.78 -17.48
CA ARG A 137 -0.34 -6.75 -18.32
C ARG A 137 -0.14 -7.40 -19.69
N GLU A 138 1.03 -7.22 -20.30
CA GLU A 138 1.37 -7.92 -21.55
C GLU A 138 1.49 -9.44 -21.37
N GLY A 139 2.00 -9.89 -20.22
CA GLY A 139 2.05 -11.30 -19.85
C GLY A 139 0.66 -11.92 -19.72
N GLU A 140 -0.25 -11.25 -19.00
CA GLU A 140 -1.64 -11.68 -18.84
C GLU A 140 -2.37 -11.78 -20.18
N ASN A 141 -2.26 -10.76 -21.04
CA ASN A 141 -2.88 -10.75 -22.36
C ASN A 141 -2.37 -11.88 -23.28
N ARG A 142 -1.11 -12.30 -23.13
CA ARG A 142 -0.55 -13.44 -23.87
C ARG A 142 -1.07 -14.77 -23.36
N GLN A 143 -1.23 -14.93 -22.05
CA GLN A 143 -1.77 -16.14 -21.42
C GLN A 143 -3.27 -16.33 -21.76
N GLY A 144 -4.06 -15.26 -21.78
CA GLY A 144 -5.49 -15.32 -22.11
C GLY A 144 -5.82 -15.59 -23.59
N LYS A 145 -4.81 -15.71 -24.46
CA LYS A 145 -4.97 -15.99 -25.90
C LYS A 145 -4.76 -17.47 -26.26
N THR A 146 -4.32 -18.30 -25.31
CA THR A 146 -4.03 -19.73 -25.53
C THR A 146 -5.16 -20.68 -25.15
N ASP A 147 -6.32 -20.16 -24.75
CA ASP A 147 -7.54 -20.91 -24.45
C ASP A 147 -8.63 -20.65 -25.53
#